data_AF-G0NFL6-F1
#
_entry.id   AF-G0NFL6-F1
#
_cell.length_a   1.000
_cell.length_b   1.000
_cell.length_c   1.000
_cell.angle_alpha   90.00
_cell.angle_beta   90.00
_cell.angle_gamma   90.00
#
_symmetry.space_group_name_H-M   'P 1'
#
loop_
_entity.id
_entity.type
_entity.pdbx_description
1 polymer ?
#
loop_
_entity_poly.entity_id
_entity_poly.type
_entity_poly.pdbx_seq_one_letter_code
_entity_poly.pdbx_strand_id
1 'polypeptide(L)'
;MAYLKEEDEDRYKRQFSKFITAGLNADNLVGTYQKAHSNIRADPSPSAKKAAKPSKRHTGKKLTYDERKQAVADKKALLLQLKEQQ
;
A
#
# COMPACT_ATOMS: atom_id res chain seq x y z
N MET A 1 7.74 -28.67 -1.68
CA MET A 1 6.89 -28.50 -2.87
C MET A 1 6.49 -29.84 -3.46
N ALA A 2 7.44 -30.73 -3.79
CA ALA A 2 7.15 -32.05 -4.39
C ALA A 2 6.18 -32.92 -3.57
N TYR A 3 6.47 -33.17 -2.29
CA TYR A 3 5.62 -33.98 -1.41
C TYR A 3 4.15 -33.52 -1.37
N LEU A 4 3.91 -32.23 -1.20
CA LEU A 4 2.55 -31.70 -1.10
C LEU A 4 1.83 -31.69 -2.46
N LYS A 5 2.56 -31.64 -3.57
CA LYS A 5 1.99 -31.71 -4.91
C LYS A 5 1.44 -33.11 -5.21
N GLU A 6 2.05 -34.15 -4.64
CA GLU A 6 1.67 -35.56 -4.82
C GLU A 6 0.57 -35.98 -3.85
N GLU A 7 0.63 -35.52 -2.60
CA GLU A 7 -0.29 -35.93 -1.53
C GLU A 7 -1.58 -35.09 -1.44
N ASP A 8 -1.50 -33.77 -1.64
CA ASP A 8 -2.64 -32.86 -1.45
C ASP A 8 -2.54 -31.61 -2.34
N GLU A 9 -3.13 -31.71 -3.53
CA GLU A 9 -3.08 -30.66 -4.55
C GLU A 9 -3.77 -29.35 -4.09
N ASP A 10 -4.79 -29.44 -3.23
CA ASP A 10 -5.51 -28.27 -2.73
C ASP A 10 -4.67 -27.48 -1.72
N ARG A 11 -3.96 -28.18 -0.81
CA ARG A 11 -2.96 -27.53 0.05
C ARG A 11 -1.80 -26.97 -0.77
N TYR A 12 -1.38 -27.66 -1.83
CA TYR A 12 -0.34 -27.17 -2.73
C TYR A 12 -0.75 -25.85 -3.40
N LYS A 13 -1.94 -25.78 -4.00
CA LYS A 13 -2.49 -24.55 -4.60
C LYS A 13 -2.60 -23.43 -3.58
N ARG A 14 -3.03 -23.72 -2.34
CA ARG A 14 -3.16 -22.71 -1.28
C ARG A 14 -1.80 -22.15 -0.85
N GLN A 15 -0.83 -23.02 -0.59
CA GLN A 15 0.48 -22.62 -0.07
C GLN A 15 1.40 -22.01 -1.14
N PHE A 16 1.34 -22.53 -2.37
CA PHE A 16 2.25 -22.18 -3.46
C PHE A 16 1.58 -21.38 -4.59
N SER A 17 0.40 -20.79 -4.35
CA SER A 17 -0.33 -19.96 -5.31
C SER A 17 0.56 -18.96 -6.06
N LYS A 18 1.38 -18.18 -5.34
CA LYS A 18 2.31 -17.21 -5.95
C LYS A 18 3.39 -17.85 -6.82
N PHE A 19 3.88 -19.02 -6.43
CA PHE A 19 4.88 -19.77 -7.20
C PHE A 19 4.27 -20.29 -8.50
N ILE A 20 3.03 -20.80 -8.44
CA ILE A 20 2.27 -21.23 -9.62
C ILE A 20 2.06 -20.05 -10.57
N THR A 21 1.64 -18.88 -10.07
CA THR A 21 1.46 -17.67 -10.91
C THR A 21 2.77 -17.17 -11.52
N ALA A 22 3.91 -17.45 -10.87
CA ALA A 22 5.23 -17.06 -11.33
C ALA A 22 5.92 -18.14 -12.20
N GLY A 23 5.28 -19.29 -12.44
CA GLY A 23 5.87 -20.43 -13.16
C GLY A 23 7.04 -21.09 -12.42
N LEU A 24 7.12 -20.92 -11.09
CA LEU A 24 8.17 -21.49 -10.25
C LEU A 24 7.72 -22.84 -9.66
N ASN A 25 8.59 -23.83 -9.79
CA ASN A 25 8.44 -25.21 -9.34
C ASN A 25 9.63 -25.61 -8.45
N ALA A 26 9.57 -26.79 -7.84
CA ALA A 26 10.65 -27.28 -6.98
C ALA A 26 12.02 -27.28 -7.68
N ASP A 27 12.05 -27.69 -8.96
CA ASP A 27 13.30 -27.87 -9.71
C ASP A 27 13.94 -26.54 -10.15
N ASN A 28 13.12 -25.56 -10.54
CA ASN A 28 13.63 -24.27 -11.03
C ASN A 28 13.94 -23.26 -9.92
N LEU A 29 13.47 -23.53 -8.70
CA LEU A 29 13.63 -22.64 -7.56
C LEU A 29 15.10 -22.45 -7.18
N VAL A 30 15.88 -23.54 -7.14
CA VAL A 30 17.30 -23.52 -6.77
C VAL A 30 18.11 -22.68 -7.77
N GLY A 31 17.92 -22.92 -9.08
CA GLY A 31 18.61 -22.16 -10.13
C GLY A 31 18.26 -20.67 -10.11
N THR A 32 17.00 -20.35 -9.79
CA THR A 32 16.54 -18.96 -9.66
C THR A 32 17.28 -18.23 -8.53
N TYR A 33 17.45 -18.87 -7.37
CA TYR A 33 18.18 -18.28 -6.24
C TYR A 33 19.67 -18.12 -6.52
N GLN A 34 20.32 -19.11 -7.15
CA GLN A 34 21.74 -19.00 -7.53
C GLN A 34 21.98 -17.82 -8.49
N LYS A 35 21.09 -17.66 -9.48
CA LYS A 35 21.14 -16.52 -10.40
C LYS A 35 20.92 -15.20 -9.67
N ALA A 36 19.94 -15.13 -8.77
CA ALA A 36 19.68 -13.93 -7.97
C ALA A 36 20.90 -13.53 -7.13
N HIS A 37 21.54 -14.49 -6.46
CA HIS A 37 22.76 -14.24 -5.69
C HIS A 37 23.93 -13.75 -6.56
N SER A 38 24.10 -14.31 -7.75
CA SER A 38 25.14 -13.88 -8.68
C SER A 38 24.90 -12.43 -9.13
N ASN A 39 23.65 -12.08 -9.42
CA ASN A 39 23.27 -10.72 -9.81
C ASN A 39 23.49 -9.71 -8.67
N ILE A 40 23.12 -10.04 -7.43
CA ILE A 40 23.31 -9.16 -6.26
C ILE A 40 24.81 -8.97 -5.96
N ARG A 41 25.65 -9.98 -6.18
CA ARG A 41 27.10 -9.84 -6.01
C ARG A 41 27.74 -8.98 -7.09
N ALA A 42 27.23 -9.06 -8.32
CA ALA A 42 27.72 -8.25 -9.44
C ALA A 42 27.37 -6.76 -9.28
N ASP A 43 26.16 -6.46 -8.79
CA ASP A 43 25.74 -5.09 -8.48
C ASP A 43 25.14 -5.03 -7.05
N PRO A 44 25.95 -4.69 -6.04
CA PRO A 44 25.50 -4.57 -4.66
C PRO A 44 24.78 -3.22 -4.39
N SER A 45 24.62 -2.36 -5.41
CA SER A 45 24.04 -1.03 -5.20
C SER A 45 22.54 -1.12 -4.90
N PRO A 46 22.02 -0.22 -4.04
CA PRO A 46 20.60 -0.19 -3.72
C PRO A 46 19.80 0.31 -4.94
N SER A 47 18.72 -0.39 -5.28
CA SER A 47 17.77 0.08 -6.28
C SER A 47 17.26 1.49 -5.96
N ALA A 48 17.09 2.32 -6.99
CA ALA A 48 16.55 3.67 -6.83
C ALA A 48 15.16 3.64 -6.16
N LYS A 49 14.94 4.54 -5.20
CA LYS A 49 13.63 4.69 -4.55
C LYS A 49 12.60 5.09 -5.60
N LYS A 50 11.48 4.35 -5.66
CA LYS A 50 10.34 4.76 -6.47
C LYS A 50 9.80 6.09 -5.96
N ALA A 51 9.47 7.00 -6.87
CA ALA A 51 8.84 8.26 -6.51
C ALA A 51 7.56 8.00 -5.70
N ALA A 52 7.38 8.76 -4.61
CA ALA A 52 6.18 8.65 -3.80
C ALA A 52 4.96 9.00 -4.66
N LYS A 53 4.00 8.08 -4.76
CA LYS A 53 2.71 8.39 -5.39
C LYS A 53 1.98 9.41 -4.50
N PRO A 54 1.25 10.38 -5.10
CA PRO A 54 0.40 11.26 -4.31
C PRO A 54 -0.61 10.40 -3.55
N SER A 55 -0.55 10.43 -2.22
CA SER A 55 -1.48 9.70 -1.36
C SER A 55 -2.69 10.57 -1.03
N LYS A 56 -3.86 9.92 -0.85
CA LYS A 56 -5.03 10.61 -0.33
C LYS A 56 -4.71 11.09 1.09
N ARG A 57 -4.92 12.38 1.33
CA ARG A 57 -4.68 12.97 2.65
C ARG A 57 -5.78 12.53 3.62
N HIS A 58 -5.39 11.94 4.76
CA HIS A 58 -6.32 11.50 5.80
C HIS A 58 -6.77 12.63 6.74
N THR A 59 -6.00 13.72 6.84
CA THR A 59 -6.33 14.89 7.67
C THR A 59 -7.07 15.97 6.88
N GLY A 60 -7.91 16.76 7.54
CA GLY A 60 -8.64 17.90 6.94
C GLY A 60 -7.71 19.06 6.58
N LYS A 61 -7.97 19.78 5.48
CA LYS A 61 -7.12 20.90 5.00
C LYS A 61 -7.01 21.97 6.09
N LYS A 62 -5.80 22.52 6.30
CA LYS A 62 -5.65 23.67 7.19
C LYS A 62 -6.39 24.85 6.57
N LEU A 63 -7.29 25.44 7.34
CA LEU A 63 -8.02 26.64 6.94
C LEU A 63 -7.08 27.85 6.97
N THR A 64 -7.20 28.68 5.95
CA THR A 64 -6.57 30.00 5.85
C THR A 64 -7.14 30.94 6.93
N TYR A 65 -6.54 32.12 7.08
CA TYR A 65 -7.03 33.11 8.03
C TYR A 65 -8.41 33.65 7.64
N ASP A 66 -8.63 33.94 6.36
CA ASP A 66 -9.90 34.48 5.85
C ASP A 66 -11.03 33.46 5.97
N GLU A 67 -10.79 32.19 5.65
CA GLU A 67 -11.76 31.10 5.86
C GLU A 67 -12.13 30.96 7.35
N ARG A 68 -11.16 31.13 8.26
CA ARG A 68 -11.43 31.11 9.70
C ARG A 68 -12.26 32.32 10.14
N LYS A 69 -11.99 33.50 9.60
CA LYS A 69 -12.76 34.72 9.90
C LYS A 69 -14.20 34.59 9.43
N GLN A 70 -14.40 34.06 8.22
CA GLN A 70 -15.74 33.80 7.68
C GLN A 70 -16.51 32.79 8.53
N ALA A 71 -15.88 31.66 8.89
CA ALA A 71 -16.52 30.66 9.76
C ALA A 71 -16.94 31.23 11.12
N VAL A 72 -16.16 32.17 11.68
CA VAL A 72 -16.54 32.89 12.91
C VAL A 72 -17.71 33.83 12.67
N ALA A 73 -17.72 34.56 11.56
CA ALA A 73 -18.83 35.46 11.20
C ALA A 73 -20.14 34.69 10.99
N ASP A 74 -20.11 33.60 10.23
CA ASP A 74 -21.25 32.72 9.96
C ASP A 74 -21.79 32.13 11.25
N LYS A 75 -20.91 31.65 12.14
CA LYS A 75 -21.30 31.11 13.44
C LYS A 75 -21.97 32.15 14.33
N LYS A 76 -21.50 33.40 14.30
CA LYS A 76 -22.12 34.51 15.05
C LYS A 76 -23.50 34.86 14.47
N ALA A 77 -23.62 34.94 13.15
CA ALA A 77 -24.89 35.25 12.48
C ALA A 77 -25.95 34.17 12.77
N LEU A 78 -25.57 32.90 12.69
CA LEU A 78 -26.45 31.78 13.03
C LEU A 78 -26.93 31.84 14.49
N LEU A 79 -26.03 32.13 15.42
CA LEU A 79 -26.39 32.25 16.84
C LEU A 79 -27.35 33.42 17.10
N LEU A 80 -27.20 34.53 16.37
CA LEU A 80 -28.11 35.66 16.49
C LEU A 80 -29.52 35.31 15.99
N GLN A 81 -29.62 34.66 14.82
CA GLN A 81 -30.90 34.19 14.29
C GLN A 81 -31.61 33.20 15.23
N LEU A 82 -30.86 32.26 15.81
CA LEU A 82 -31.40 31.31 16.78
C LEU A 82 -31.93 32.01 18.03
N LYS A 83 -31.30 33.11 18.44
CA LYS A 83 -31.76 33.91 19.58
C LYS A 83 -33.03 34.71 19.26
N GLU A 84 -33.17 35.20 18.04
CA GLU A 84 -34.37 35.94 17.60
C GLU A 84 -35.60 35.03 17.45
N GLN A 85 -35.41 33.72 17.28
CA GLN A 85 -36.47 32.73 17.20
C GLN A 85 -36.93 32.17 18.56
N GLN A 86 -36.28 32.56 19.66
CA GLN A 86 -36.66 32.21 21.04
C GLN A 86 -37.52 33.30 21.67
#